data_AF-A0A920BXF3-F1
#
_entry.id   AF-A0A920BXF3-F1
#
_cell.length_a   1.000
_cell.length_b   1.000
_cell.length_c   1.000
_cell.angle_alpha   90.00
_cell.angle_beta   90.00
_cell.angle_gamma   90.00
#
_symmetry.space_group_name_H-M   'P 1'
#
loop_
_entity.id
_entity.type
_entity.pdbx_description
1 polymer ?
#
loop_
_entity_poly.entity_id
_entity_poly.type
_entity_poly.pdbx_seq_one_letter_code
_entity_poly.pdbx_strand_id
1 'polypeptide(L)' 'MIIHTIVPLELIFQGSEQEFADQQMITRNGIPLLVEQDDKMYKVVRIMSSNPDDYLRNDLYPGALISLYDN' A
#
# COMPACT_ATOMS: atom_id res chain seq x y z
N MET A 1 10.00 -20.17 7.19
CA MET A 1 9.20 -21.24 6.54
C MET A 1 9.84 -21.53 5.19
N ILE A 2 10.10 -22.79 4.84
CA ILE A 2 10.67 -23.18 3.54
C ILE A 2 9.54 -23.81 2.73
N ILE A 3 9.33 -23.33 1.49
CA ILE A 3 8.32 -23.86 0.58
C ILE A 3 8.97 -24.95 -0.28
N HIS A 4 8.58 -26.20 -0.09
CA HIS A 4 9.01 -27.32 -0.93
C HIS A 4 8.03 -27.49 -2.09
N THR A 5 8.25 -26.75 -3.17
CA THR A 5 7.46 -26.81 -4.41
C THR A 5 8.37 -27.09 -5.60
N ILE A 6 7.88 -27.86 -6.57
CA ILE A 6 8.57 -28.12 -7.84
C ILE A 6 8.46 -26.95 -8.82
N VAL A 7 7.60 -25.97 -8.51
CA VAL A 7 7.38 -24.81 -9.36
C VAL A 7 8.42 -23.74 -9.03
N PRO A 8 9.17 -23.22 -10.03
CA PRO A 8 10.07 -22.09 -9.86
C PRO A 8 9.41 -20.92 -9.13
N LEU A 9 10.12 -20.30 -8.20
CA LEU A 9 9.61 -19.21 -7.38
C LEU A 9 9.15 -18.02 -8.25
N GLU A 10 9.89 -17.75 -9.34
CA GLU A 10 9.59 -16.72 -10.34
C GLU A 10 8.26 -16.94 -11.07
N LEU A 11 7.79 -18.19 -11.21
CA LEU A 11 6.51 -18.50 -11.84
C LEU A 11 5.32 -18.39 -10.86
N ILE A 12 5.60 -18.47 -9.55
CA ILE A 12 4.59 -18.31 -8.50
C ILE A 12 4.38 -16.83 -8.22
N PHE A 13 5.48 -16.07 -8.09
CA PHE A 13 5.47 -14.64 -7.89
C PHE A 13 5.76 -13.94 -9.22
N GLN A 14 4.74 -13.89 -10.06
CA GLN A 14 4.81 -13.24 -11.38
C GLN A 14 4.82 -11.71 -11.29
N GLY A 15 4.71 -11.17 -10.08
CA GLY A 15 4.78 -9.75 -9.84
C GLY A 15 6.21 -9.24 -10.05
N SER A 16 6.38 -8.18 -10.83
CA SER A 16 7.69 -7.56 -11.02
C SER A 16 8.06 -6.77 -9.76
N GLU A 17 9.34 -6.73 -9.33
CA GLU A 17 9.77 -5.80 -8.27
C GLU A 17 9.37 -4.34 -8.59
N GLN A 18 9.22 -4.02 -9.88
CA GLN A 18 8.71 -2.75 -10.38
C GLN A 18 7.26 -2.44 -9.98
N GLU A 19 6.38 -3.43 -9.74
CA GLU A 19 5.01 -3.18 -9.27
C GLU A 19 4.96 -2.60 -7.86
N PHE A 20 6.05 -2.69 -7.11
CA PHE A 20 6.21 -2.06 -5.80
C PHE A 20 7.02 -0.76 -5.85
N ALA A 21 7.61 -0.41 -7.00
CA ALA A 21 8.55 0.72 -7.10
C ALA A 21 7.86 2.08 -6.90
N ASP A 22 6.58 2.20 -7.27
CA ASP A 22 5.79 3.42 -7.09
C ASP A 22 5.08 3.51 -5.73
N GLN A 23 5.35 2.57 -4.82
CA GLN A 23 4.76 2.59 -3.48
C GLN A 23 5.64 3.39 -2.50
N GLN A 24 5.02 4.39 -1.90
CA GLN A 24 5.60 5.28 -0.90
C GLN A 24 4.91 5.09 0.45
N MET A 25 5.68 5.15 1.54
CA MET A 25 5.11 5.25 2.88
C MET A 25 4.89 6.73 3.25
N ILE A 26 3.66 7.09 3.63
CA ILE A 26 3.30 8.43 4.13
C ILE A 26 2.62 8.32 5.49
N THR A 27 2.65 9.41 6.25
CA THR A 27 1.91 9.51 7.51
C THR A 27 0.81 10.55 7.35
N ARG A 28 -0.46 10.14 7.47
CA ARG A 28 -1.61 11.05 7.46
C ARG A 28 -2.36 10.93 8.79
N ASN A 29 -2.57 12.05 9.47
CA ASN A 29 -3.25 12.11 10.77
C ASN A 29 -2.64 11.15 11.84
N GLY A 30 -1.32 10.96 11.79
CA GLY A 30 -0.61 10.03 12.68
C GLY A 30 -0.68 8.55 12.29
N ILE A 31 -1.37 8.21 11.20
CA ILE A 31 -1.52 6.84 10.71
C ILE A 31 -0.53 6.61 9.56
N PRO A 32 0.37 5.62 9.68
CA PRO A 32 1.24 5.25 8.57
C PRO A 32 0.44 4.52 7.49
N LEU A 33 0.59 4.95 6.26
CA LEU A 33 -0.09 4.43 5.08
C LEU A 33 0.93 4.10 4.01
N LEU A 34 0.68 3.02 3.28
CA LEU A 34 1.35 2.71 2.03
C LEU A 34 0.48 3.25 0.90
N VAL A 35 1.03 4.13 0.09
CA VAL A 35 0.34 4.77 -1.03
C VAL A 35 1.10 4.52 -2.32
N GLU A 36 0.40 4.54 -3.44
CA GLU A 36 0.96 4.51 -4.79
C GLU A 36 0.76 5.88 -5.42
N GLN A 37 1.79 6.41 -6.08
CA GLN A 37 1.69 7.69 -6.76
C GLN A 37 0.96 7.52 -8.10
N ASP A 38 -0.16 8.22 -8.26
CA ASP A 38 -0.92 8.31 -9.50
C ASP A 38 -0.94 9.78 -9.96
N ASP A 39 0.07 10.14 -10.77
CA ASP A 39 0.32 11.50 -11.27
C ASP A 39 0.46 12.55 -10.15
N LYS A 40 -0.65 13.22 -9.78
CA LYS A 40 -0.75 14.27 -8.75
C LYS A 40 -1.48 13.83 -7.47
N MET A 41 -1.97 12.60 -7.45
CA MET A 41 -2.76 12.03 -6.37
C MET A 41 -2.03 10.81 -5.81
N TYR A 42 -2.33 10.46 -4.56
CA TYR A 42 -1.84 9.25 -3.93
C TYR A 42 -2.99 8.30 -3.70
N LYS A 43 -2.88 7.09 -4.22
CA LYS A 43 -3.86 6.03 -3.95
C LYS A 43 -3.41 5.22 -2.75
N VAL A 44 -4.28 5.09 -1.75
CA VAL A 44 -3.98 4.25 -0.59
C VAL A 44 -3.95 2.78 -1.00
N VAL A 45 -2.80 2.14 -0.89
CA VAL A 45 -2.64 0.70 -1.11
C VAL A 45 -2.99 -0.06 0.16
N ARG A 46 -2.44 0.39 1.31
CA ARG A 46 -2.59 -0.31 2.58
C ARG A 46 -2.46 0.63 3.78
N ILE A 47 -3.24 0.36 4.83
CA ILE A 47 -3.04 0.96 6.15
C ILE A 47 -1.97 0.17 6.89
N MET A 48 -0.92 0.84 7.36
CA MET A 48 0.23 0.21 8.03
C MET A 48 0.17 0.36 9.56
N SER A 49 -0.96 0.87 10.08
CA SER A 49 -1.19 0.97 11.52
C SER A 49 -1.50 -0.39 12.13
N SER A 50 -1.05 -0.56 13.38
CA SER A 50 -1.38 -1.71 14.23
C SER A 50 -2.72 -1.53 14.95
N ASN A 51 -3.31 -0.33 14.93
CA ASN A 51 -4.59 -0.06 15.57
C ASN A 51 -5.76 -0.45 14.63
N PRO A 52 -6.65 -1.37 15.04
CA PRO A 52 -7.79 -1.78 14.21
C PRO A 52 -8.79 -0.65 13.95
N ASP A 53 -8.94 0.32 14.86
CA ASP A 53 -9.84 1.47 14.65
C ASP A 53 -9.47 2.30 13.42
N ASP A 54 -8.20 2.30 13.02
CA ASP A 54 -7.75 3.05 11.84
C ASP A 54 -8.34 2.48 10.54
N TYR A 55 -8.69 1.19 10.51
CA TYR A 55 -9.35 0.55 9.37
C TYR A 55 -10.84 0.86 9.29
N LEU A 56 -11.44 1.40 10.36
CA LEU A 56 -12.86 1.77 10.41
C LEU A 56 -13.09 3.22 9.99
N ARG A 57 -12.03 4.00 9.75
CA ARG A 57 -12.13 5.39 9.35
C ARG A 57 -12.63 5.50 7.92
N ASN A 58 -13.70 6.26 7.72
CA ASN A 58 -14.29 6.44 6.39
C ASN A 58 -13.44 7.33 5.46
N ASP A 59 -12.48 8.07 6.02
CA ASP A 59 -11.59 8.98 5.28
C ASP A 59 -10.33 8.27 4.75
N LEU A 60 -9.96 7.13 5.34
CA LEU A 60 -8.71 6.43 5.09
C LEU A 60 -9.00 4.95 4.92
N TYR A 61 -9.20 4.53 3.68
CA TYR A 61 -9.45 3.14 3.30
C TYR A 61 -8.60 2.75 2.09
N PRO A 62 -8.23 1.47 1.93
CA PRO A 62 -7.55 0.99 0.72
C PRO A 62 -8.34 1.34 -0.55
N GLY A 63 -7.69 2.02 -1.48
CA GLY A 63 -8.27 2.56 -2.72
C GLY A 63 -8.68 4.04 -2.65
N ALA A 64 -8.65 4.67 -1.48
CA ALA A 64 -8.91 6.11 -1.36
C ALA A 64 -7.84 6.93 -2.10
N LEU A 65 -8.27 8.05 -2.71
CA LEU A 65 -7.37 9.00 -3.37
C LEU A 65 -7.11 10.18 -2.43
N ILE A 66 -5.84 10.45 -2.16
CA ILE A 66 -5.37 11.53 -1.30
C ILE A 66 -4.69 12.59 -2.17
N SER A 67 -5.18 13.82 -2.08
CA SER A 67 -4.55 14.97 -2.76
C SER A 67 -3.29 15.42 -2.03
N LEU A 68 -2.25 15.77 -2.79
CA LEU A 68 -0.99 16.34 -2.27
C LEU A 68 -1.16 17.71 -1.59
N TYR A 69 -2.27 18.41 -1.88
CA TYR A 69 -2.48 19.83 -1.55
C TYR A 69 -3.53 20.10 -0.48
N ASP A 70 -3.98 19.09 0.26
CA ASP A 70 -4.94 19.29 1.34
C ASP A 70 -4.23 19.87 2.58
N ASN A 71 -4.19 21.22 2.61
CA ASN A 71 -3.70 22.11 3.69
C ASN A 71 -4.75 22.23 4.79
#